data_AF-A0A3P7WXP2-F1
#
_entry.id   AF-A0A3P7WXP2-F1
#
_cell.length_a   1.000
_cell.length_b   1.000
_cell.length_c   1.000
_cell.angle_alpha   90.00
_cell.angle_beta   90.00
_cell.angle_gamma   90.00
#
_symmetry.space_group_name_H-M   'P 1'
#
loop_
_entity.id
_entity.type
_entity.pdbx_description
1 polymer ?
#
loop_
_entity_poly.entity_id
_entity_poly.type
_entity_poly.pdbx_seq_one_letter_code
_entity_poly.pdbx_strand_id
1 'polypeptide(L)'
;MLRRTPTKVSLLVYRDVNLQLSLLDPTQIYNIFEMELTKKPGRGLGLSIVGRKNEPGVYVSEVVKGGAAEADGRLIQGDQVMIHLIYLIYFQNSP
;
A
#
# COMPACT_ATOMS: atom_id res chain seq x y z
N MET A 1 23.64 13.63 13.28
CA MET A 1 22.81 13.38 12.08
C MET A 1 21.67 12.45 12.46
N LEU A 2 20.43 12.95 12.61
CA LEU A 2 19.25 12.12 12.89
C LEU A 2 18.48 11.91 11.58
N ARG A 3 18.53 10.68 11.07
CA ARG A 3 17.73 10.21 9.93
C ARG A 3 16.25 10.24 10.32
N ARG A 4 15.61 11.41 10.22
CA ARG A 4 14.16 11.54 10.42
C ARG A 4 13.48 10.64 9.40
N THR A 5 12.87 9.56 9.87
CA THR A 5 11.95 8.79 9.03
C THR A 5 10.82 9.74 8.64
N PRO A 6 10.44 9.85 7.35
CA PRO A 6 9.35 10.74 6.96
C PRO A 6 8.09 10.33 7.73
N THR A 7 7.47 11.33 8.35
CA THR A 7 6.23 11.18 9.13
C THR A 7 5.07 10.82 8.23
N LYS A 8 5.15 11.14 6.94
CA LYS A 8 4.16 10.82 5.91
C LYS A 8 4.70 9.76 4.98
N VAL A 9 3.85 8.80 4.62
CA VAL A 9 4.18 7.74 3.67
C VAL A 9 3.10 7.68 2.60
N SER A 10 3.48 7.94 1.36
CA SER A 10 2.63 7.75 0.19
C SER A 10 2.66 6.29 -0.26
N LEU A 11 1.48 5.74 -0.49
CA LEU A 11 1.23 4.37 -0.93
C LEU A 11 0.42 4.43 -2.22
N LEU A 12 0.82 3.61 -3.20
CA LEU A 12 -0.01 3.26 -4.33
C LEU A 12 -0.67 1.91 -4.04
N VAL A 13 -1.99 1.87 -4.10
CA VAL A 13 -2.80 0.70 -3.74
C VAL A 13 -3.44 0.13 -5.00
N TYR A 14 -3.35 -1.18 -5.16
CA TYR A 14 -4.02 -1.95 -6.20
C TYR A 14 -5.03 -2.87 -5.54
N ARG A 15 -6.31 -2.65 -5.82
CA ARG A 15 -7.41 -3.45 -5.31
C ARG A 15 -8.10 -4.17 -6.45
N ASP A 16 -8.22 -5.48 -6.35
CA ASP A 16 -9.01 -6.26 -7.31
C ASP A 16 -10.46 -5.78 -7.30
N VAL A 17 -10.99 -5.46 -8.47
CA VAL A 17 -12.39 -5.05 -8.63
C VAL A 17 -13.25 -6.25 -8.96
N ASN A 18 -14.49 -6.20 -8.50
CA ASN A 18 -15.44 -7.27 -8.71
C ASN A 18 -15.51 -7.65 -10.21
N LEU A 19 -15.60 -8.95 -10.49
CA LEU A 19 -15.62 -9.50 -11.86
C LEU A 19 -16.65 -8.79 -12.77
N GLN A 20 -17.78 -8.33 -12.22
CA GLN A 20 -18.78 -7.60 -12.98
C GLN A 20 -18.30 -6.23 -13.49
N LEU A 21 -17.44 -5.53 -12.75
CA LEU A 21 -16.89 -4.24 -13.17
C LEU A 21 -15.77 -4.42 -14.22
N SER A 22 -14.95 -5.46 -14.07
CA SER A 22 -13.92 -5.79 -15.07
C SER A 22 -14.49 -6.31 -16.40
N LEU A 23 -15.71 -6.83 -16.40
CA LEU A 23 -16.44 -7.16 -17.64
C LEU A 23 -16.94 -5.91 -18.40
N LEU A 24 -17.19 -4.80 -17.70
CA LEU A 24 -17.64 -3.55 -18.31
C LEU A 24 -16.46 -2.75 -18.89
N ASP A 25 -15.31 -2.79 -18.23
CA ASP A 25 -14.06 -2.24 -18.74
C ASP A 25 -12.90 -3.21 -18.45
N PRO A 26 -12.48 -4.01 -19.45
CA PRO A 26 -11.37 -4.96 -19.33
C PRO A 26 -10.03 -4.32 -19.00
N THR A 27 -9.90 -2.99 -19.16
CA THR A 27 -8.69 -2.24 -18.82
C THR A 27 -8.66 -1.84 -17.34
N GLN A 28 -9.80 -1.89 -16.65
CA GLN A 28 -9.95 -1.60 -15.22
C GLN A 28 -10.15 -2.87 -14.41
N ILE A 29 -9.18 -3.76 -14.47
CA ILE A 29 -9.12 -4.98 -13.63
C ILE A 29 -8.72 -4.69 -12.19
N TYR A 30 -8.15 -3.51 -11.93
CA TYR A 30 -7.82 -3.04 -10.60
C TYR A 30 -8.36 -1.64 -10.37
N ASN A 31 -8.91 -1.39 -9.18
CA ASN A 31 -9.07 -0.05 -8.65
C ASN A 31 -7.73 0.39 -8.05
N ILE A 32 -7.07 1.31 -8.74
CA ILE A 32 -5.76 1.85 -8.36
C ILE A 32 -5.94 3.24 -7.77
N PHE A 33 -5.42 3.46 -6.56
CA PHE A 33 -5.50 4.77 -5.91
C PHE A 33 -4.28 5.07 -5.06
N GLU A 34 -3.96 6.36 -4.93
CA GLU A 34 -2.91 6.83 -4.04
C GLU A 34 -3.48 7.23 -2.68
N MET A 35 -2.69 7.00 -1.63
CA MET A 35 -3.00 7.45 -0.30
C MET A 35 -1.75 7.84 0.48
N GLU A 36 -1.93 8.70 1.49
CA GLU A 36 -0.88 9.08 2.41
C GLU A 36 -1.27 8.67 3.82
N LEU A 37 -0.38 7.96 4.51
CA LEU A 37 -0.53 7.63 5.93
C LEU A 37 0.49 8.40 6.75
N THR A 38 0.03 8.99 7.86
CA THR A 38 0.91 9.67 8.82
C THR A 38 1.26 8.73 9.98
N LYS A 39 2.56 8.48 10.17
CA LYS A 39 3.10 7.72 11.29
C LYS A 39 2.98 8.54 12.57
N LYS A 40 2.52 7.90 13.64
CA LYS A 40 2.65 8.45 15.00
C LYS A 40 4.10 8.24 15.49
N PRO A 41 4.68 9.16 16.28
CA PRO A 41 6.02 8.99 16.84
C PRO A 41 6.18 7.64 17.54
N GLY A 42 7.25 6.91 17.20
CA GLY A 42 7.52 5.58 17.77
C GLY A 42 6.58 4.45 17.33
N ARG A 43 5.65 4.70 16.40
CA ARG A 43 4.72 3.69 15.86
C ARG A 43 4.88 3.51 14.35
N GLY A 44 4.56 2.32 13.88
CA GLY A 44 4.45 2.01 12.45
C GLY A 44 3.18 2.60 11.82
N LEU A 45 2.89 2.17 10.58
CA LEU A 45 1.68 2.57 9.85
C LEU A 45 0.40 1.91 10.37
N GLY A 46 0.52 0.87 11.20
CA GLY A 46 -0.64 0.13 11.73
C GLY A 46 -1.22 -0.85 10.71
N LEU A 47 -0.37 -1.52 9.94
CA LEU A 47 -0.75 -2.57 9.01
C LEU A 47 0.35 -3.64 8.96
N SER A 48 -0.04 -4.87 8.66
CA SER A 48 0.86 -6.01 8.44
C SER A 48 0.92 -6.32 6.94
N ILE A 49 2.09 -6.71 6.46
CA ILE A 49 2.31 -7.05 5.05
C ILE A 49 2.88 -8.46 4.90
N VAL A 50 2.56 -9.09 3.77
CA VAL A 50 3.10 -10.39 3.36
C VAL A 50 3.52 -10.36 1.89
N GLY A 51 4.55 -11.13 1.57
CA GLY A 51 4.83 -11.55 0.19
C GLY A 51 4.12 -12.87 -0.11
N ARG A 52 3.73 -13.09 -1.36
CA ARG A 52 3.12 -14.35 -1.83
C ARG A 52 4.13 -15.12 -2.68
N LYS A 53 4.16 -16.45 -2.54
CA LYS A 53 5.19 -17.30 -3.17
C LYS A 53 5.14 -17.29 -4.71
N ASN A 54 3.94 -17.14 -5.28
CA ASN A 54 3.70 -17.24 -6.72
C ASN A 54 3.14 -15.93 -7.33
N GLU A 55 3.08 -14.85 -6.55
CA GLU A 55 2.53 -13.57 -7.00
C GLU A 55 3.50 -12.45 -6.61
N PRO A 56 3.92 -11.60 -7.57
CA PRO A 56 4.83 -10.51 -7.28
C PRO A 56 4.10 -9.41 -6.50
N GLY A 57 4.75 -8.89 -5.46
CA GLY A 57 4.27 -7.71 -4.73
C GLY A 57 4.18 -7.91 -3.23
N VAL A 58 3.62 -6.89 -2.58
CA VAL A 58 3.45 -6.80 -1.13
C VAL A 58 1.98 -6.58 -0.86
N TYR A 59 1.39 -7.42 -0.01
CA TYR A 59 -0.04 -7.45 0.23
C TYR A 59 -0.35 -7.16 1.69
N VAL A 60 -1.43 -6.42 1.95
CA VAL A 60 -1.94 -6.19 3.30
C VAL A 60 -2.53 -7.49 3.83
N SER A 61 -1.91 -8.05 4.87
CA SER A 61 -2.45 -9.22 5.56
C SER A 61 -3.39 -8.84 6.70
N GLU A 62 -3.20 -7.65 7.29
CA GLU A 62 -3.99 -7.16 8.41
C GLU A 62 -3.93 -5.62 8.47
N VAL A 63 -5.07 -5.01 8.80
CA VAL A 63 -5.15 -3.61 9.24
C VAL A 63 -5.26 -3.60 10.75
N VAL A 64 -4.26 -3.04 11.44
CA VAL A 64 -4.13 -3.15 12.90
C VAL A 64 -5.08 -2.18 13.60
N LYS A 65 -5.87 -2.70 14.54
CA LYS A 65 -6.81 -1.93 15.35
C LYS A 65 -6.11 -0.81 16.15
N GLY A 66 -6.69 0.39 16.11
CA GLY A 66 -6.14 1.62 16.69
C GLY A 66 -4.92 2.18 15.94
N GLY A 67 -4.56 1.59 14.80
CA GLY A 67 -3.46 1.99 13.92
C GLY A 67 -3.78 3.21 13.06
N ALA A 68 -2.77 3.75 12.38
CA ALA A 68 -2.97 4.87 11.45
C ALA A 68 -3.74 4.43 10.18
N ALA A 69 -3.48 3.21 9.69
CA ALA A 69 -4.21 2.63 8.57
C ALA A 69 -5.69 2.41 8.87
N GLU A 70 -6.04 1.89 10.06
CA GLU A 70 -7.45 1.73 10.46
C GLU A 70 -8.15 3.09 10.59
N ALA A 71 -7.47 4.08 11.19
CA ALA A 71 -8.03 5.42 11.35
C ALA A 71 -8.30 6.13 10.01
N ASP A 72 -7.52 5.85 8.96
CA ASP A 72 -7.78 6.32 7.60
C ASP A 72 -8.92 5.52 6.93
N GLY A 73 -8.99 4.22 7.18
CA GLY A 73 -10.13 3.36 6.82
C GLY A 73 -10.22 2.94 5.36
N ARG A 74 -9.33 3.42 4.48
CA ARG A 74 -9.35 3.05 3.05
C ARG A 74 -8.72 1.69 2.75
N LEU A 75 -7.70 1.27 3.51
CA LEU A 75 -7.02 -0.01 3.29
C LEU A 75 -7.86 -1.18 3.78
N ILE A 76 -7.82 -2.29 3.05
CA ILE A 76 -8.43 -3.56 3.44
C ILE A 76 -7.44 -4.70 3.30
N GLN A 77 -7.74 -5.83 3.94
CA GLN A 77 -6.99 -7.06 3.74
C GLN A 77 -7.08 -7.50 2.28
N GLY A 78 -5.95 -7.90 1.71
CA GLY A 78 -5.83 -8.33 0.31
C GLY A 78 -5.38 -7.25 -0.66
N ASP A 79 -5.43 -5.97 -0.26
CA ASP A 79 -4.87 -4.88 -1.08
C ASP A 79 -3.38 -5.12 -1.35
N GLN A 80 -2.97 -4.97 -2.61
CA GLN A 80 -1.56 -4.88 -2.95
C GLN A 80 -1.09 -3.43 -2.78
N VAL A 81 0.02 -3.24 -2.08
CA VAL A 81 0.54 -1.91 -1.74
C VAL A 81 1.96 -1.75 -2.26
N MET A 82 2.25 -0.57 -2.79
CA MET A 82 3.58 -0.16 -3.20
C MET A 82 3.94 1.15 -2.50
N ILE A 83 5.05 1.14 -1.76
CA ILE A 83 5.52 2.33 -1.04
C ILE A 83 6.28 3.22 -2.01
N HIS A 84 5.91 4.49 -2.11
CA HIS A 84 6.54 5.44 -3.06
C HIS A 84 8.06 5.61 -2.84
N LEU A 85 8.54 5.47 -1.59
CA LEU A 85 9.98 5.47 -1.28
C LEU A 85 10.74 4.31 -1.92
N ILE A 86 10.09 3.17 -2.13
CA ILE A 86 10.69 2.04 -2.84
C ILE A 86 10.78 2.39 -4.34
N TYR A 87 9.75 3.02 -4.90
CA TYR A 87 9.74 3.43 -6.31
C TYR A 87 10.87 4.40 -6.67
N LEU A 88 11.17 5.39 -5.80
CA LEU A 88 12.31 6.30 -5.99
C LEU A 88 13.65 5.56 -5.99
N ILE A 89 13.82 4.56 -5.11
CA ILE A 89 15.05 3.76 -5.07
C ILE A 89 15.16 2.89 -6.34
N TYR A 90 14.07 2.28 -6.79
CA TYR A 90 14.06 1.47 -8.02
C TYR A 90 14.30 2.31 -9.28
N PHE A 91 13.71 3.50 -9.39
CA PHE A 91 13.93 4.39 -10.54
C PHE A 91 15.30 5.07 -10.53
N GLN A 92 15.87 5.40 -9.37
CA GLN A 92 17.22 5.96 -9.29
C GLN A 92 18.35 4.93 -9.45
N ASN A 93 18.03 3.62 -9.39
CA ASN A 93 19.00 2.53 -9.55
C ASN A 93 18.66 1.60 -10.72
N SER A 94 17.75 2.00 -11.62
CA SER A 94 17.57 1.32 -12.90
C SER A 94 18.72 1.72 -13.84
N PRO A 95 19.40 0.75 -14.49
CA PRO A 95 20.54 1.00 -15.38
C PRO A 95 20.16 1.79 -16.64
#